data_AF-I6Z0I2-F1
#
_entry.id   AF-I6Z0I2-F1
#
_cell.length_a   1.000
_cell.length_b   1.000
_cell.length_c   1.000
_cell.angle_alpha   90.00
_cell.angle_beta   90.00
_cell.angle_gamma   90.00
#
_symmetry.space_group_name_H-M   'P 1'
#
loop_
_entity.id
_entity.type
_entity.pdbx_description
1 polymer ?
#
loop_
_entity_poly.entity_id
_entity_poly.type
_entity_poly.pdbx_seq_one_letter_code
_entity_poly.pdbx_strand_id
1 'polypeptide(L)'
;GDGMICDDVDECNNAGMCDDENTKCENTIGSFNCVCLEGFKKVDEKCVVDEKKQPNREKIEIDEENSSSSNSGQEKPTTKESLTTPQPPPTTTTTAKPATTSGKRGPPSIQPPAEMFTTPAPPPPSNGGYGEETNQEEEQVTSTTTTEAPSLCSTVTCHSLATCEQSTGVCICRDGFIGDGTTACSKKSTADCISLPSLCADKAKCDNSTRSCECDAGYIG
;
A
#
# COMPACT_ATOMS: atom_id res chain seq x y z
N GLY A 1 1.12 2.57 -1.44
CA GLY A 1 0.70 1.18 -1.32
C GLY A 1 1.45 0.40 -2.36
N ASP A 2 0.77 -0.37 -3.20
CA ASP A 2 1.37 -1.22 -4.24
C ASP A 2 1.36 -0.58 -5.65
N GLY A 3 0.70 0.58 -5.82
CA GLY A 3 0.64 1.30 -7.09
C GLY A 3 -0.15 0.59 -8.20
N MET A 4 -0.92 -0.45 -7.84
CA MET A 4 -1.77 -1.23 -8.74
C MET A 4 -3.18 -0.64 -8.85
N ILE A 5 -3.55 0.17 -7.86
CA ILE A 5 -4.72 1.06 -7.83
C ILE A 5 -4.21 2.38 -7.27
N CYS A 6 -4.61 3.52 -7.84
CA CYS A 6 -4.22 4.84 -7.33
C CYS A 6 -5.48 5.71 -7.23
N ASP A 7 -5.81 6.07 -6.00
CA ASP A 7 -6.93 6.95 -5.69
C ASP A 7 -6.43 8.35 -5.40
N ASP A 8 -7.23 9.35 -5.78
CA ASP A 8 -6.97 10.76 -5.49
C ASP A 8 -6.89 10.99 -3.97
N VAL A 9 -5.86 11.71 -3.53
CA VAL A 9 -5.74 12.15 -2.14
C VAL A 9 -6.44 13.48 -2.00
N ASP A 10 -7.46 13.55 -1.15
CA ASP A 10 -8.05 14.83 -0.79
C ASP A 10 -7.20 15.51 0.30
N GLU A 11 -6.25 16.34 -0.12
CA GLU A 11 -5.36 17.04 0.79
C GLU A 11 -6.11 18.02 1.70
N CYS A 12 -7.27 18.53 1.27
CA CYS A 12 -8.07 19.48 2.05
C CYS A 12 -8.66 18.89 3.34
N ASN A 13 -8.64 17.58 3.51
CA ASN A 13 -9.01 16.94 4.78
C ASN A 13 -7.95 17.14 5.89
N ASN A 14 -6.75 17.60 5.56
CA ASN A 14 -5.72 17.92 6.52
C ASN A 14 -5.69 19.42 6.83
N ALA A 15 -5.57 19.78 8.10
CA ALA A 15 -5.48 21.18 8.50
C ALA A 15 -4.16 21.82 8.01
N GLY A 16 -4.23 23.10 7.60
CA GLY A 16 -3.03 23.88 7.25
C GLY A 16 -2.47 23.64 5.85
N MET A 17 -3.25 23.08 4.91
CA MET A 17 -2.80 22.95 3.52
C MET A 17 -2.65 24.28 2.77
N CYS A 18 -3.36 25.33 3.22
CA CYS A 18 -3.24 26.67 2.67
C CYS A 18 -2.57 27.61 3.67
N ASP A 19 -1.63 28.42 3.18
CA ASP A 19 -0.78 29.28 4.02
C ASP A 19 -1.48 30.57 4.52
N ASP A 20 -2.61 30.96 3.93
CA ASP A 20 -3.33 32.22 4.23
C ASP A 20 -4.68 31.93 4.91
N GLU A 21 -4.94 32.57 6.06
CA GLU A 21 -6.19 32.42 6.81
C GLU A 21 -7.44 32.87 6.03
N ASN A 22 -7.28 33.70 4.99
CA ASN A 22 -8.37 34.16 4.13
C ASN A 22 -8.53 33.29 2.87
N THR A 23 -8.04 32.05 2.92
CA THR A 23 -8.21 31.07 1.84
C THR A 23 -9.06 29.88 2.28
N LYS A 24 -9.66 29.24 1.29
CA LYS A 24 -10.33 27.96 1.37
C LYS A 24 -9.60 26.96 0.49
N CYS A 25 -9.37 25.76 1.00
CA CYS A 25 -8.86 24.66 0.21
C CYS A 25 -9.97 24.06 -0.65
N GLU A 26 -9.70 23.83 -1.93
CA GLU A 26 -10.55 23.13 -2.88
C GLU A 26 -9.78 21.95 -3.48
N ASN A 27 -10.24 20.72 -3.18
CA ASN A 27 -9.62 19.52 -3.71
C ASN A 27 -9.83 19.41 -5.22
N THR A 28 -8.82 18.91 -5.92
CA THR A 28 -8.86 18.68 -7.37
C THR A 28 -8.21 17.33 -7.69
N ILE A 29 -8.47 16.78 -8.88
CA ILE A 29 -7.90 15.47 -9.22
C ILE A 29 -6.36 15.58 -9.36
N GLY A 30 -5.65 14.92 -8.46
CA GLY A 30 -4.19 14.85 -8.32
C GLY A 30 -3.56 16.05 -7.60
N SER A 31 -4.35 16.96 -7.02
CA SER A 31 -3.82 18.16 -6.34
C SER A 31 -4.91 18.93 -5.58
N PHE A 32 -4.57 20.10 -5.04
CA PHE A 32 -5.53 21.02 -4.44
C PHE A 32 -5.25 22.46 -4.85
N ASN A 33 -6.25 23.33 -4.69
CA ASN A 33 -6.12 24.76 -4.88
C ASN A 33 -6.53 25.52 -3.62
N CYS A 34 -5.78 26.58 -3.30
CA CYS A 34 -6.19 27.55 -2.28
C CYS A 34 -6.84 28.74 -2.96
N VAL A 35 -8.14 28.91 -2.75
CA VAL A 35 -8.95 30.00 -3.30
C VAL A 35 -9.24 31.04 -2.23
N CYS A 36 -9.24 32.32 -2.58
CA CYS A 36 -9.61 33.37 -1.64
C CYS A 36 -11.07 33.25 -1.22
N LEU A 37 -11.34 33.49 0.07
CA LEU A 37 -12.70 33.56 0.59
C LEU A 37 -13.52 34.67 -0.08
N GLU A 38 -14.85 34.58 0.05
CA GLU A 38 -15.74 35.60 -0.47
C GLU A 38 -15.42 36.99 0.12
N GLY A 39 -15.37 38.01 -0.74
CA GLY A 39 -14.93 39.36 -0.36
C GLY A 39 -13.42 39.57 -0.41
N PHE A 40 -12.63 38.56 -0.78
CA PHE A 40 -11.18 38.66 -1.01
C PHE A 40 -10.84 38.35 -2.48
N LYS A 41 -9.69 38.87 -2.93
CA LYS A 41 -9.12 38.63 -4.25
C LYS A 41 -7.64 38.29 -4.13
N LYS A 42 -7.14 37.45 -5.04
CA LYS A 42 -5.72 37.08 -5.11
C LYS A 42 -4.92 38.24 -5.70
N VAL A 43 -3.97 38.79 -4.94
CA VAL A 43 -3.01 39.83 -5.35
C VAL A 43 -1.64 39.40 -4.84
N ASP A 44 -0.66 39.26 -5.74
CA ASP A 44 0.72 38.84 -5.40
C ASP A 44 0.75 37.59 -4.50
N GLU A 45 -0.03 36.57 -4.88
CA GLU A 45 -0.18 35.29 -4.18
C GLU A 45 -0.82 35.35 -2.78
N LYS A 46 -1.29 36.53 -2.34
CA LYS A 46 -2.03 36.72 -1.08
C LYS A 46 -3.47 37.09 -1.31
N CYS A 47 -4.34 36.76 -0.35
CA CYS A 47 -5.73 37.18 -0.40
C CYS A 47 -5.89 38.53 0.29
N VAL A 48 -6.23 39.55 -0.50
CA VAL A 48 -6.52 40.90 -0.02
C VAL A 48 -8.00 41.22 -0.19
N VAL A 49 -8.52 42.16 0.60
CA VAL A 49 -9.93 42.56 0.52
C VAL A 49 -10.26 43.05 -0.88
N ASP A 50 -11.35 42.54 -1.45
CA ASP A 50 -11.92 43.01 -2.68
C ASP A 50 -12.92 44.14 -2.40
N GLU A 51 -12.41 45.37 -2.39
CA GLU A 51 -13.19 46.59 -2.15
C GLU A 51 -14.37 46.76 -3.14
N LYS A 52 -14.37 46.07 -4.28
CA LYS A 52 -15.48 46.08 -5.24
C LYS A 52 -16.63 45.17 -4.83
N LYS A 53 -16.35 44.10 -4.09
CA LYS A 53 -17.35 43.15 -3.58
C LYS A 53 -17.88 43.51 -2.20
N GLN A 54 -17.18 44.38 -1.47
CA GLN A 54 -17.65 44.94 -0.19
C GLN A 54 -17.80 46.47 -0.26
N PRO A 55 -18.85 46.98 -0.94
CA PRO A 55 -19.06 48.43 -1.11
C PRO A 55 -19.51 49.17 0.15
N ASN A 56 -19.59 48.50 1.32
CA ASN A 56 -20.11 49.11 2.55
C ASN A 56 -19.37 48.68 3.82
N ARG A 57 -18.03 48.61 3.81
CA ARG A 57 -17.29 48.75 5.07
C ARG A 57 -17.29 50.24 5.38
N GLU A 58 -18.20 50.66 6.26
CA GLU A 58 -18.44 52.04 6.68
C GLU A 58 -17.18 52.90 6.55
N LYS A 59 -17.20 53.79 5.56
CA LYS A 59 -16.23 54.87 5.44
C LYS A 59 -16.50 55.79 6.62
N ILE A 60 -15.83 55.55 7.74
CA ILE A 60 -15.70 56.59 8.77
C ILE A 60 -14.83 57.66 8.11
N GLU A 61 -15.47 58.67 7.52
CA GLU A 61 -14.81 59.91 7.12
C GLU A 61 -14.31 60.57 8.40
N ILE A 62 -13.03 60.41 8.69
CA ILE A 62 -12.33 61.27 9.62
C ILE A 62 -11.76 62.39 8.76
N ASP A 63 -12.36 63.58 8.86
CA ASP A 63 -11.82 64.79 8.27
C ASP A 63 -10.35 64.97 8.72
N GLU A 64 -9.48 65.24 7.74
CA GLU A 64 -8.08 65.53 7.96
C GLU A 64 -7.90 66.68 8.96
N GLU A 65 -7.20 66.41 10.06
CA GLU A 65 -6.00 67.18 10.41
C GLU A 65 -5.11 66.37 11.37
N ASN A 66 -3.92 66.02 10.87
CA ASN A 66 -2.69 65.65 11.59
C ASN A 66 -2.79 64.71 12.81
N SER A 67 -2.30 63.48 12.66
CA SER A 67 -0.94 63.10 13.13
C SER A 67 -0.83 61.57 13.34
N SER A 68 0.25 61.01 12.81
CA SER A 68 1.06 59.90 13.34
C SER A 68 0.50 59.01 14.47
N SER A 69 0.41 57.70 14.18
CA SER A 69 0.63 56.56 15.09
C SER A 69 -0.20 56.43 16.38
N SER A 70 -0.97 55.33 16.50
CA SER A 70 -0.70 54.21 17.43
C SER A 70 -1.95 53.34 17.71
N ASN A 71 -1.75 52.03 17.64
CA ASN A 71 -2.22 50.98 18.56
C ASN A 71 -3.45 51.27 19.47
N SER A 72 -4.46 50.40 19.41
CA SER A 72 -5.06 49.85 20.64
C SER A 72 -5.81 48.56 20.36
N GLY A 73 -5.41 47.53 21.08
CA GLY A 73 -6.18 46.31 21.23
C GLY A 73 -7.27 46.41 22.30
N GLN A 74 -7.89 45.25 22.50
CA GLN A 74 -8.71 44.80 23.63
C GLN A 74 -10.10 45.43 23.81
N GLU A 75 -11.11 44.58 23.66
CA GLU A 75 -12.12 44.46 24.71
C GLU A 75 -12.13 43.04 25.30
N LYS A 76 -12.25 43.04 26.62
CA LYS A 76 -12.29 41.91 27.57
C LYS A 76 -13.63 42.04 28.31
N PRO A 77 -14.34 40.96 28.67
CA PRO A 77 -15.26 41.00 29.79
C PRO A 77 -14.59 40.46 31.07
N THR A 78 -14.67 41.22 32.16
CA THR A 78 -14.28 40.84 33.53
C THR A 78 -15.47 40.41 34.39
N THR A 79 -15.30 39.32 35.13
CA THR A 79 -15.79 39.07 36.51
C THR A 79 -15.14 37.77 37.00
N LYS A 80 -14.69 37.52 38.23
CA LYS A 80 -14.33 38.29 39.45
C LYS A 80 -13.51 37.26 40.28
N GLU A 81 -12.50 37.67 41.02
CA GLU A 81 -11.55 36.79 41.73
C GLU A 81 -12.16 35.94 42.87
N SER A 82 -11.57 34.76 43.13
CA SER A 82 -11.29 34.29 44.50
C SER A 82 -10.11 33.29 44.52
N LEU A 83 -9.19 33.50 45.46
CA LEU A 83 -7.95 32.76 45.73
C LEU A 83 -8.20 31.30 46.11
N THR A 84 -7.28 30.37 45.78
CA THR A 84 -6.59 29.43 46.71
C THR A 84 -5.38 28.75 46.02
N THR A 85 -4.32 28.54 46.79
CA THR A 85 -2.96 28.05 46.48
C THR A 85 -2.85 26.48 46.31
N PRO A 86 -1.67 25.83 46.19
CA PRO A 86 -1.39 24.81 45.13
C PRO A 86 -1.19 23.36 45.65
N GLN A 87 -1.30 22.32 44.80
CA GLN A 87 -0.57 21.03 44.95
C GLN A 87 -0.80 20.04 43.77
N PRO A 88 -0.05 18.92 43.65
CA PRO A 88 0.51 18.38 42.40
C PRO A 88 -0.25 17.09 41.93
N PRO A 89 0.23 16.33 40.93
CA PRO A 89 -0.62 15.43 40.15
C PRO A 89 -0.81 14.06 40.82
N PRO A 90 -1.83 13.29 40.38
CA PRO A 90 -1.72 11.84 40.41
C PRO A 90 -1.99 11.16 39.06
N THR A 91 -1.27 10.07 38.90
CA THR A 91 -1.25 9.04 37.86
C THR A 91 -2.39 8.03 37.97
N THR A 92 -2.43 7.11 37.00
CA THR A 92 -3.08 5.77 36.96
C THR A 92 -4.51 5.70 36.42
N THR A 93 -5.05 4.65 35.76
CA THR A 93 -4.62 3.39 35.11
C THR A 93 -5.94 2.68 34.72
N THR A 94 -6.04 2.07 33.52
CA THR A 94 -6.82 0.87 33.07
C THR A 94 -8.30 0.70 33.53
N THR A 95 -9.26 0.29 32.68
CA THR A 95 -9.62 -1.13 32.42
C THR A 95 -10.74 -1.28 31.37
N ALA A 96 -10.77 -2.47 30.76
CA ALA A 96 -11.40 -2.89 29.50
C ALA A 96 -12.77 -3.63 29.61
N LYS A 97 -13.26 -4.06 28.42
CA LYS A 97 -14.14 -5.21 28.03
C LYS A 97 -15.67 -4.99 28.01
N PRO A 98 -16.49 -5.83 27.30
CA PRO A 98 -16.16 -6.95 26.38
C PRO A 98 -16.93 -7.04 25.03
N ALA A 99 -16.52 -8.05 24.26
CA ALA A 99 -16.80 -8.45 22.87
C ALA A 99 -18.19 -9.04 22.56
N THR A 100 -18.52 -9.11 21.26
CA THR A 100 -19.39 -10.14 20.66
C THR A 100 -18.99 -10.48 19.21
N THR A 101 -19.15 -11.77 18.89
CA THR A 101 -18.75 -12.55 17.71
C THR A 101 -19.82 -12.62 16.61
N SER A 102 -19.43 -12.69 15.33
CA SER A 102 -20.06 -13.36 14.16
C SER A 102 -19.27 -12.92 12.91
N GLY A 103 -18.99 -13.67 11.84
CA GLY A 103 -19.50 -14.92 11.28
C GLY A 103 -19.37 -14.77 9.75
N LYS A 104 -18.64 -15.68 9.09
CA LYS A 104 -18.30 -15.65 7.65
C LYS A 104 -19.54 -15.54 6.71
N ARG A 105 -19.39 -14.80 5.59
CA ARG A 105 -19.95 -15.15 4.27
C ARG A 105 -19.43 -14.21 3.17
N GLY A 106 -18.69 -14.76 2.20
CA GLY A 106 -18.41 -14.08 0.93
C GLY A 106 -19.48 -14.41 -0.13
N PRO A 107 -19.70 -13.57 -1.15
CA PRO A 107 -20.57 -13.87 -2.29
C PRO A 107 -19.72 -14.30 -3.53
N PRO A 108 -20.34 -14.80 -4.61
CA PRO A 108 -20.20 -16.18 -5.07
C PRO A 108 -19.18 -16.39 -6.19
N SER A 109 -18.72 -17.64 -6.30
CA SER A 109 -17.92 -18.16 -7.40
C SER A 109 -18.80 -18.38 -8.64
N ILE A 110 -18.47 -17.70 -9.74
CA ILE A 110 -19.03 -17.98 -11.07
C ILE A 110 -18.04 -18.91 -11.78
N GLN A 111 -18.47 -20.15 -12.07
CA GLN A 111 -17.74 -21.09 -12.92
C GLN A 111 -18.05 -20.85 -14.42
N PRO A 112 -17.14 -21.23 -15.34
CA PRO A 112 -17.09 -20.76 -16.73
C PRO A 112 -17.89 -21.66 -17.69
N PRO A 113 -18.14 -21.24 -18.95
CA PRO A 113 -18.51 -22.18 -20.00
C PRO A 113 -17.26 -22.88 -20.56
N ALA A 114 -17.45 -24.17 -20.81
CA ALA A 114 -16.49 -25.10 -21.37
C ALA A 114 -16.24 -24.82 -22.86
N GLU A 115 -14.98 -24.86 -23.30
CA GLU A 115 -14.62 -25.00 -24.71
C GLU A 115 -13.44 -25.97 -24.85
N MET A 116 -13.61 -26.86 -25.83
CA MET A 116 -12.83 -28.07 -26.10
C MET A 116 -11.49 -27.72 -26.75
N PHE A 117 -10.38 -28.33 -26.31
CA PHE A 117 -9.26 -28.61 -27.22
C PHE A 117 -8.63 -29.98 -26.94
N THR A 118 -8.67 -30.76 -28.01
CA THR A 118 -8.24 -32.14 -28.21
C THR A 118 -6.75 -32.34 -27.90
N THR A 119 -6.44 -33.44 -27.21
CA THR A 119 -5.08 -33.95 -26.99
C THR A 119 -4.53 -34.66 -28.23
N PRO A 120 -3.21 -34.60 -28.51
CA PRO A 120 -2.51 -35.67 -29.21
C PRO A 120 -1.71 -36.54 -28.22
N ALA A 121 -1.71 -37.84 -28.48
CA ALA A 121 -1.05 -38.88 -27.71
C ALA A 121 0.50 -38.80 -27.78
N PRO A 122 1.23 -39.26 -26.74
CA PRO A 122 2.69 -39.42 -26.80
C PRO A 122 3.14 -40.73 -27.47
N PRO A 123 4.34 -40.79 -28.09
CA PRO A 123 4.90 -42.00 -28.69
C PRO A 123 5.46 -42.98 -27.65
N PRO A 124 5.67 -44.26 -28.00
CA PRO A 124 6.14 -45.29 -27.07
C PRO A 124 7.66 -45.18 -26.78
N PRO A 125 8.16 -45.73 -25.65
CA PRO A 125 9.57 -45.73 -25.34
C PRO A 125 10.32 -46.79 -26.14
N SER A 126 11.44 -46.38 -26.75
CA SER A 126 12.42 -47.24 -27.40
C SER A 126 13.35 -47.88 -26.37
N ASN A 127 13.25 -49.20 -26.24
CA ASN A 127 14.26 -50.04 -25.60
C ASN A 127 15.55 -50.05 -26.42
N GLY A 128 16.68 -49.86 -25.77
CA GLY A 128 18.01 -50.00 -26.37
C GLY A 128 19.05 -50.18 -25.29
N GLY A 129 19.28 -51.42 -24.87
CA GLY A 129 20.45 -51.81 -24.10
C GLY A 129 21.57 -52.24 -25.03
N TYR A 130 22.80 -51.85 -24.69
CA TYR A 130 24.02 -52.61 -24.93
C TYR A 130 25.08 -52.05 -23.98
N GLY A 131 25.69 -52.94 -23.19
CA GLY A 131 26.77 -52.59 -22.27
C GLY A 131 28.12 -52.57 -22.99
N GLU A 132 29.09 -51.94 -22.34
CA GLU A 132 30.49 -52.29 -22.47
C GLU A 132 31.17 -51.98 -21.12
N GLU A 133 31.76 -53.03 -20.54
CA GLU A 133 32.63 -52.96 -19.38
C GLU A 133 33.93 -52.23 -19.75
N THR A 134 34.53 -51.50 -18.81
CA THR A 134 35.95 -51.72 -18.42
C THR A 134 36.34 -50.89 -17.19
N ASN A 135 36.89 -51.60 -16.20
CA ASN A 135 37.96 -51.27 -15.26
C ASN A 135 37.86 -50.07 -14.30
N GLN A 136 37.44 -50.41 -13.08
CA GLN A 136 38.13 -50.25 -11.79
C GLN A 136 39.35 -49.32 -11.73
N GLU A 137 39.22 -48.27 -10.92
CA GLU A 137 40.28 -47.81 -10.01
C GLU A 137 39.65 -47.78 -8.60
N GLU A 138 40.14 -48.65 -7.71
CA GLU A 138 39.68 -48.80 -6.32
C GLU A 138 40.03 -47.54 -5.51
N GLU A 139 39.05 -46.68 -5.27
CA GLU A 139 39.07 -45.84 -4.07
C GLU A 139 38.22 -46.51 -3.00
N GLN A 140 38.92 -46.95 -1.96
CA GLN A 140 38.40 -47.70 -0.83
C GLN A 140 37.50 -46.80 0.03
N VAL A 141 36.23 -46.67 -0.33
CA VAL A 141 35.22 -46.05 0.54
C VAL A 141 34.64 -47.16 1.44
N THR A 142 35.13 -47.16 2.68
CA THR A 142 34.55 -47.83 3.85
C THR A 142 33.03 -47.92 3.77
N SER A 143 32.53 -49.15 3.63
CA SER A 143 31.11 -49.50 3.75
C SER A 143 30.67 -49.41 5.21
N THR A 144 30.34 -48.22 5.67
CA THR A 144 29.45 -48.05 6.83
C THR A 144 28.03 -48.35 6.37
N THR A 145 27.45 -49.44 6.85
CA THR A 145 26.00 -49.66 6.87
C THR A 145 25.39 -48.64 7.83
N THR A 146 25.22 -47.42 7.36
CA THR A 146 24.30 -46.47 7.99
C THR A 146 22.91 -46.88 7.51
N THR A 147 22.07 -47.34 8.41
CA THR A 147 20.64 -47.49 8.19
C THR A 147 20.08 -46.11 7.81
N GLU A 148 20.09 -45.77 6.51
CA GLU A 148 19.40 -44.59 6.02
C GLU A 148 17.92 -44.78 6.34
N ALA A 149 17.35 -43.84 7.10
CA ALA A 149 15.93 -43.82 7.33
C ALA A 149 15.21 -43.85 5.97
N PRO A 150 14.13 -44.65 5.81
CA PRO A 150 13.43 -44.73 4.54
C PRO A 150 12.96 -43.34 4.13
N SER A 151 13.30 -42.92 2.91
CA SER A 151 12.95 -41.58 2.42
C SER A 151 11.42 -41.44 2.37
N LEU A 152 10.90 -40.43 3.06
CA LEU A 152 9.44 -40.23 3.19
C LEU A 152 8.79 -39.93 1.83
N CYS A 153 9.58 -39.42 0.88
CA CYS A 153 9.19 -39.17 -0.52
C CYS A 153 8.80 -40.43 -1.31
N SER A 154 9.15 -41.63 -0.84
CA SER A 154 8.74 -42.88 -1.51
C SER A 154 7.23 -43.11 -1.47
N THR A 155 6.53 -42.46 -0.53
CA THR A 155 5.06 -42.60 -0.34
C THR A 155 4.29 -41.32 -0.64
N VAL A 156 4.99 -40.21 -0.92
CA VAL A 156 4.39 -38.90 -1.17
C VAL A 156 4.46 -38.60 -2.67
N THR A 157 3.32 -38.31 -3.28
CA THR A 157 3.26 -37.82 -4.66
C THR A 157 3.15 -36.30 -4.66
N CYS A 158 4.21 -35.63 -5.11
CA CYS A 158 4.21 -34.18 -5.27
C CYS A 158 3.67 -33.76 -6.64
N HIS A 159 3.30 -32.49 -6.76
CA HIS A 159 2.93 -31.89 -8.04
C HIS A 159 4.09 -32.01 -9.04
N SER A 160 3.81 -32.07 -10.34
CA SER A 160 4.82 -32.26 -11.40
C SER A 160 5.90 -31.16 -11.43
N LEU A 161 5.57 -29.98 -10.92
CA LEU A 161 6.45 -28.82 -10.77
C LEU A 161 6.93 -28.59 -9.33
N ALA A 162 6.94 -29.62 -8.51
CA ALA A 162 7.48 -29.61 -7.15
C ALA A 162 8.60 -30.64 -6.98
N THR A 163 9.37 -30.46 -5.91
CA THR A 163 10.42 -31.35 -5.44
C THR A 163 10.06 -31.82 -4.04
N CYS A 164 10.30 -33.09 -3.73
CA CYS A 164 10.05 -33.66 -2.41
C CYS A 164 11.33 -33.61 -1.54
N GLU A 165 11.21 -33.10 -0.31
CA GLU A 165 12.30 -33.10 0.66
C GLU A 165 12.43 -34.49 1.33
N GLN A 166 13.58 -35.14 1.18
CA GLN A 166 13.75 -36.57 1.51
C GLN A 166 13.56 -36.90 3.00
N SER A 167 13.89 -35.97 3.89
CA SER A 167 13.82 -36.12 5.35
C SER A 167 12.43 -35.84 5.93
N THR A 168 11.62 -35.02 5.27
CA THR A 168 10.32 -34.55 5.78
C THR A 168 9.13 -35.03 4.95
N GLY A 169 9.36 -35.43 3.70
CA GLY A 169 8.31 -35.73 2.73
C GLY A 169 7.55 -34.49 2.25
N VAL A 170 8.01 -33.29 2.60
CA VAL A 170 7.33 -32.05 2.22
C VAL A 170 7.59 -31.74 0.75
N CYS A 171 6.52 -31.45 0.01
CA CYS A 171 6.61 -31.02 -1.37
C CYS A 171 6.78 -29.49 -1.45
N ILE A 172 7.80 -29.05 -2.18
CA ILE A 172 8.12 -27.63 -2.36
C ILE A 172 8.10 -27.34 -3.87
N CYS A 173 7.37 -26.32 -4.31
CA CYS A 173 7.38 -25.94 -5.73
C CYS A 173 8.80 -25.58 -6.20
N ARG A 174 9.12 -25.93 -7.45
CA ARG A 174 10.40 -25.59 -8.08
C ARG A 174 10.57 -24.06 -8.17
N ASP A 175 11.81 -23.61 -8.35
CA ASP A 175 12.12 -22.19 -8.48
C ASP A 175 11.25 -21.49 -9.53
N GLY A 176 10.67 -20.35 -9.15
CA GLY A 176 9.75 -19.61 -10.01
C GLY A 176 8.33 -20.18 -10.08
N PHE A 177 7.95 -21.09 -9.18
CA PHE A 177 6.57 -21.56 -9.02
C PHE A 177 6.09 -21.36 -7.58
N ILE A 178 4.78 -21.09 -7.42
CA ILE A 178 4.11 -20.94 -6.12
C ILE A 178 2.91 -21.88 -6.03
N GLY A 179 2.61 -22.37 -4.82
CA GLY A 179 1.48 -23.24 -4.56
C GLY A 179 1.70 -24.16 -3.37
N ASP A 180 0.89 -25.21 -3.26
CA ASP A 180 0.90 -26.16 -2.14
C ASP A 180 1.93 -27.30 -2.29
N GLY A 181 2.65 -27.36 -3.42
CA GLY A 181 3.65 -28.38 -3.72
C GLY A 181 3.09 -29.76 -4.04
N THR A 182 1.84 -30.07 -3.69
CA THR A 182 1.25 -31.41 -3.79
C THR A 182 0.28 -31.52 -4.96
N THR A 183 -0.62 -30.56 -5.12
CA THR A 183 -1.63 -30.54 -6.18
C THR A 183 -1.56 -29.31 -7.07
N ALA A 184 -0.91 -28.25 -6.61
CA ALA A 184 -0.79 -26.99 -7.32
C ALA A 184 0.61 -26.41 -7.19
N CYS A 185 1.27 -26.22 -8.32
CA CYS A 185 2.35 -25.25 -8.48
C CYS A 185 2.12 -24.50 -9.79
N SER A 186 1.92 -23.19 -9.69
CA SER A 186 1.73 -22.28 -10.83
C SER A 186 2.92 -21.36 -10.98
N LYS A 187 3.23 -20.93 -12.21
CA LYS A 187 4.35 -20.02 -12.45
C LYS A 187 4.16 -18.78 -11.58
N LYS A 188 5.11 -18.52 -10.68
CA LYS A 188 5.21 -17.28 -9.95
C LYS A 188 5.32 -16.19 -11.02
N SER A 189 4.32 -15.31 -11.09
CA SER A 189 4.39 -14.20 -12.03
C SER A 189 5.65 -13.41 -11.72
N THR A 190 6.62 -13.46 -12.62
CA THR A 190 7.82 -12.62 -12.60
C THR A 190 7.56 -11.29 -13.31
N ALA A 191 6.31 -11.05 -13.73
CA ALA A 191 5.92 -9.81 -14.38
C ALA A 191 6.05 -8.69 -13.36
N ASP A 192 7.07 -7.87 -13.55
CA ASP A 192 7.25 -6.58 -12.92
C ASP A 192 6.76 -5.47 -13.87
N CYS A 193 6.67 -4.25 -13.36
CA CYS A 193 6.19 -3.13 -14.17
C CYS A 193 7.10 -2.79 -15.36
N ILE A 194 8.33 -3.30 -15.38
CA ILE A 194 9.27 -3.15 -16.52
C ILE A 194 8.93 -4.15 -17.62
N SER A 195 8.71 -5.42 -17.26
CA SER A 195 8.40 -6.50 -18.19
C SER A 195 6.93 -6.50 -18.63
N LEU A 196 6.04 -5.88 -17.85
CA LEU A 196 4.64 -5.68 -18.19
C LEU A 196 4.22 -4.23 -17.91
N PRO A 197 4.33 -3.33 -18.90
CA PRO A 197 4.02 -1.91 -18.72
C PRO A 197 2.56 -1.62 -18.34
N SER A 198 1.64 -2.55 -18.60
CA SER A 198 0.23 -2.46 -18.21
C SER A 198 -0.05 -2.91 -16.78
N LEU A 199 0.99 -3.19 -15.98
CA LEU A 199 0.84 -3.67 -14.61
C LEU A 199 0.44 -2.54 -13.65
N CYS A 200 1.02 -1.34 -13.84
CA CYS A 200 0.75 -0.20 -12.98
C CYS A 200 -0.61 0.42 -13.28
N ALA A 201 -1.25 0.95 -12.23
CA ALA A 201 -2.50 1.70 -12.38
C ALA A 201 -2.33 2.92 -13.30
N ASP A 202 -3.45 3.42 -13.80
CA ASP A 202 -3.48 4.79 -14.31
C ASP A 202 -3.07 5.75 -13.18
N LYS A 203 -2.17 6.70 -13.47
CA LYS A 203 -1.54 7.59 -12.47
C LYS A 203 -0.55 6.88 -11.54
N ALA A 204 0.05 5.79 -11.98
CA ALA A 204 1.25 5.23 -11.38
C ALA A 204 2.41 5.18 -12.38
N LYS A 205 3.62 5.22 -11.84
CA LYS A 205 4.88 5.05 -12.56
C LYS A 205 5.57 3.78 -12.09
N CYS A 206 6.24 3.11 -13.02
CA CYS A 206 7.14 2.02 -12.67
C CYS A 206 8.45 2.59 -12.14
N ASP A 207 8.83 2.22 -10.91
CA ASP A 207 10.20 2.42 -10.44
C ASP A 207 11.08 1.27 -10.96
N ASN A 208 12.01 1.60 -11.86
CA ASN A 208 12.91 0.63 -12.47
C ASN A 208 13.89 -0.02 -11.47
N SER A 209 14.14 0.62 -10.32
CA SER A 209 15.08 0.13 -9.30
C SER A 209 14.42 -0.95 -8.44
N THR A 210 13.20 -0.69 -8.00
CA THR A 210 12.41 -1.57 -7.13
C THR A 210 11.52 -2.53 -7.91
N ARG A 211 11.32 -2.29 -9.21
CA ARG A 211 10.44 -3.06 -10.09
C ARG A 211 8.98 -3.07 -9.64
N SER A 212 8.59 -2.07 -8.85
CA SER A 212 7.23 -1.86 -8.34
C SER A 212 6.61 -0.60 -8.92
N CYS A 213 5.28 -0.54 -8.85
CA CYS A 213 4.51 0.64 -9.22
C CYS A 213 4.43 1.61 -8.05
N GLU A 214 4.52 2.89 -8.34
CA GLU A 214 4.36 3.98 -7.39
C GLU A 214 3.35 4.97 -7.94
N CYS A 215 2.33 5.32 -7.15
CA CYS A 215 1.37 6.34 -7.56
C CYS A 215 2.07 7.69 -7.79
N ASP A 216 1.54 8.46 -8.75
CA ASP A 216 1.92 9.85 -8.98
C ASP A 216 1.62 10.71 -7.74
N ALA A 217 2.29 11.86 -7.64
CA ALA A 217 2.01 12.82 -6.57
C ALA A 217 0.53 13.26 -6.59
N GLY A 218 -0.08 13.37 -5.40
CA GLY A 218 -1.51 13.62 -5.24
C GLY A 218 -2.38 12.35 -5.29
N TYR A 219 -1.77 11.17 -5.44
CA TYR A 219 -2.48 9.89 -5.42
C TYR A 219 -1.90 8.95 -4.36
N ILE A 220 -2.75 8.08 -3.82
CA ILE A 220 -2.37 7.03 -2.87
C ILE A 220 -2.90 5.69 -3.32
N GLY A 221 -2.09 4.66 -3.09
CA GLY A 221 -2.46 3.29 -3.40
C GLY A 221 -1.27 2.39 -3.61
#